data_AF-A0AAU0Y0S8-F1
#
_entry.id   AF-A0AAU0Y0S8-F1
#
_cell.length_a   1.000
_cell.length_b   1.000
_cell.length_c   1.000
_cell.angle_alpha   90.00
_cell.angle_beta   90.00
_cell.angle_gamma   90.00
#
_symmetry.space_group_name_H-M   'P 1'
#
loop_
_entity.id
_entity.type
_entity.pdbx_description
1 polymer ?
#
loop_
_entity_poly.entity_id
_entity_poly.type
_entity_poly.pdbx_seq_one_letter_code
_entity_poly.pdbx_strand_id
1 'polypeptide(L)'
;MTAPLDIEGPAAPPRSNGELVFAEPWESRAFGMAVTLCEAGVFTWPQFQAALIARIARWESAPTEDAHWSYYQHWLGALEDVLDGGGAVSAVEVTTRARTLAQRPIGYDHDHQH
;
A
#
# COMPACT_ATOMS: atom_id res chain seq x y z
N MET A 1 -1.77 4.23 -18.40
CA MET A 1 -1.89 2.76 -18.54
C MET A 1 -2.55 2.26 -17.29
N THR A 2 -3.71 1.59 -17.39
CA THR A 2 -4.40 1.02 -16.24
C THR A 2 -3.52 -0.08 -15.62
N ALA A 3 -3.42 -0.12 -14.30
CA ALA A 3 -2.74 -1.20 -13.57
C ALA A 3 -3.41 -2.56 -13.87
N PRO A 4 -2.74 -3.52 -14.53
CA PRO A 4 -3.31 -4.85 -14.73
C PRO A 4 -3.29 -5.61 -13.40
N LEU A 5 -4.42 -5.58 -12.69
CA LEU A 5 -4.59 -6.36 -11.46
C LEU A 5 -4.78 -7.83 -11.82
N ASP A 6 -3.90 -8.69 -11.31
CA ASP A 6 -4.06 -10.13 -11.49
C ASP A 6 -5.36 -10.61 -10.86
N ILE A 7 -5.97 -11.62 -11.49
CA ILE A 7 -7.16 -12.30 -10.97
C ILE A 7 -6.76 -13.42 -10.00
N GLU A 8 -5.62 -14.07 -10.27
CA GLU A 8 -5.11 -15.21 -9.51
C GLU A 8 -3.60 -15.04 -9.24
N GLY A 9 -3.10 -15.74 -8.23
CA GLY A 9 -1.70 -15.74 -7.85
C GLY A 9 -1.40 -14.90 -6.60
N PRO A 10 -0.14 -14.92 -6.12
CA PRO A 10 0.24 -14.34 -4.82
C PRO A 10 0.03 -12.82 -4.76
N ALA A 11 0.15 -12.12 -5.90
CA ALA A 11 -0.07 -10.67 -5.96
C ALA A 11 -1.54 -10.27 -6.16
N ALA A 12 -2.47 -11.21 -6.39
CA ALA A 12 -3.85 -10.89 -6.71
C ALA A 12 -4.58 -10.30 -5.49
N PRO A 13 -5.23 -9.13 -5.62
CA PRO A 13 -5.95 -8.52 -4.50
C PRO A 13 -7.22 -9.29 -4.13
N PRO A 14 -7.62 -9.26 -2.84
CA PRO A 14 -8.85 -9.88 -2.36
C PRO A 14 -10.07 -9.39 -3.13
N ARG A 15 -10.88 -10.34 -3.61
CA ARG A 15 -12.13 -10.05 -4.32
C ARG A 15 -13.30 -10.84 -3.75
N SER A 16 -14.49 -10.26 -3.85
CA SER A 16 -15.77 -10.92 -3.59
C SER A 16 -16.70 -10.62 -4.77
N ASN A 17 -17.24 -11.67 -5.38
CA ASN A 17 -18.09 -11.57 -6.57
C ASN A 17 -17.48 -10.70 -7.71
N GLY A 18 -16.16 -10.73 -7.86
CA GLY A 18 -15.41 -9.98 -8.88
C GLY A 18 -15.01 -8.56 -8.49
N GLU A 19 -15.52 -8.01 -7.39
CA GLU A 19 -15.17 -6.67 -6.90
C GLU A 19 -14.06 -6.72 -5.85
N LEU A 20 -13.22 -5.69 -5.80
CA LEU A 20 -12.20 -5.53 -4.77
C LEU A 20 -12.85 -5.35 -3.40
N VAL A 21 -12.35 -6.09 -2.41
CA VAL A 21 -12.82 -5.98 -1.04
C VAL A 21 -11.79 -5.22 -0.22
N PHE A 22 -12.28 -4.28 0.60
CA PHE A 22 -11.51 -3.55 1.59
C PHE A 22 -12.20 -3.73 2.95
N ALA A 23 -11.49 -4.27 3.93
CA ALA A 23 -11.95 -4.42 5.31
C ALA A 23 -11.90 -3.08 6.07
N GLU A 24 -10.94 -2.21 5.71
CA GLU A 24 -10.72 -0.95 6.42
C GLU A 24 -10.57 0.24 5.45
N PRO A 25 -10.97 1.48 5.86
CA PRO A 25 -10.89 2.65 4.99
C PRO A 25 -9.49 3.01 4.50
N TRP A 26 -8.43 2.58 5.20
CA TRP A 26 -7.06 2.83 4.77
C TRP A 26 -6.64 1.95 3.59
N GLU A 27 -7.24 0.76 3.43
CA GLU A 27 -6.87 -0.20 2.39
C GLU A 27 -7.22 0.32 0.99
N SER A 28 -8.43 0.88 0.84
CA SER A 28 -8.87 1.53 -0.40
C SER A 28 -7.99 2.74 -0.77
N ARG A 29 -7.54 3.49 0.24
CA ARG A 29 -6.62 4.63 0.06
C ARG A 29 -5.24 4.17 -0.39
N ALA A 30 -4.68 3.13 0.24
CA ALA A 30 -3.40 2.54 -0.15
C ALA A 30 -3.44 1.98 -1.57
N PHE A 31 -4.54 1.33 -1.93
CA PHE A 31 -4.80 0.85 -3.29
C PHE A 31 -4.82 2.01 -4.30
N GLY A 32 -5.64 3.04 -4.04
CA GLY A 32 -5.74 4.22 -4.90
C GLY A 32 -4.41 4.93 -5.09
N MET A 33 -3.63 5.13 -4.02
CA MET A 33 -2.31 5.76 -4.10
C MET A 33 -1.35 4.98 -5.03
N ALA A 34 -1.27 3.66 -4.89
CA ALA A 34 -0.40 2.85 -5.74
C ALA A 34 -0.80 2.93 -7.22
N VAL A 35 -2.11 2.86 -7.52
CA VAL A 35 -2.63 2.99 -8.89
C VAL A 35 -2.32 4.37 -9.46
N THR A 36 -2.64 5.45 -8.73
CA THR A 36 -2.40 6.82 -9.21
C THR A 36 -0.92 7.11 -9.44
N LEU A 37 -0.03 6.65 -8.56
CA LEU A 37 1.41 6.85 -8.72
C LEU A 37 1.98 6.05 -9.90
N CYS A 38 1.47 4.85 -10.13
CA CYS A 38 1.81 4.05 -11.31
C CYS A 38 1.33 4.72 -12.60
N GLU A 39 0.11 5.25 -12.62
CA GLU A 39 -0.45 5.97 -13.77
C GLU A 39 0.31 7.27 -14.07
N ALA A 40 0.80 7.94 -13.02
CA ALA A 40 1.67 9.11 -13.12
C ALA A 40 3.11 8.77 -13.56
N GLY A 41 3.47 7.49 -13.66
CA GLY A 41 4.78 7.04 -14.11
C GLY A 41 5.90 7.17 -13.06
N VAL A 42 5.57 7.34 -11.78
CA VAL A 42 6.55 7.37 -10.69
C VAL A 42 7.30 6.04 -10.57
N PHE A 43 6.56 4.95 -10.80
CA PHE A 43 7.07 3.60 -11.00
C PHE A 43 6.18 2.88 -12.00
N THR A 44 6.63 1.72 -12.48
CA THR A 44 5.86 0.86 -13.37
C THR A 44 5.12 -0.23 -12.59
N TRP A 45 3.99 -0.69 -13.12
CA TRP A 45 3.23 -1.76 -12.50
C TRP A 45 4.05 -3.05 -12.28
N PRO A 46 4.85 -3.54 -13.24
CA PRO A 46 5.69 -4.73 -13.01
C PRO A 46 6.70 -4.56 -11.87
N GLN A 47 7.23 -3.36 -11.65
CA GLN A 47 8.12 -3.09 -10.50
C GLN A 47 7.36 -3.22 -9.18
N PHE A 48 6.16 -2.66 -9.10
CA PHE A 48 5.31 -2.78 -7.92
C PHE A 48 4.89 -4.24 -7.66
N GLN A 49 4.44 -4.95 -8.69
CA GLN A 49 4.06 -6.36 -8.60
C GLN A 49 5.21 -7.24 -8.12
N ALA A 50 6.43 -7.02 -8.64
CA ALA A 50 7.61 -7.74 -8.18
C ALA A 50 7.95 -7.48 -6.71
N ALA A 51 7.85 -6.22 -6.26
CA ALA A 51 8.05 -5.86 -4.86
C ALA A 51 7.00 -6.52 -3.93
N LEU A 52 5.74 -6.56 -4.36
CA LEU A 52 4.66 -7.21 -3.63
C LEU A 52 4.89 -8.72 -3.48
N ILE A 53 5.24 -9.40 -4.57
CA ILE A 53 5.57 -10.83 -4.54
C ILE A 53 6.74 -11.10 -3.59
N ALA A 54 7.78 -10.27 -3.63
CA ALA A 54 8.94 -10.42 -2.74
C ALA A 54 8.56 -10.27 -1.26
N ARG A 55 7.69 -9.32 -0.91
CA ARG A 55 7.20 -9.14 0.47
C ARG A 55 6.36 -10.31 0.95
N ILE A 56 5.46 -10.79 0.12
CA ILE A 56 4.61 -11.96 0.41
C ILE A 56 5.47 -13.19 0.66
N ALA A 57 6.40 -13.49 -0.27
CA ALA A 57 7.32 -14.61 -0.12
C ALA A 57 8.18 -14.50 1.15
N ARG A 58 8.66 -13.29 1.49
CA ARG A 58 9.42 -13.07 2.72
C ARG A 58 8.60 -13.37 3.97
N TRP A 59 7.34 -12.94 4.01
CA TRP A 59 6.45 -13.24 5.14
C TRP A 59 6.17 -14.73 5.26
N GLU A 60 5.89 -15.41 4.14
CA GLU A 60 5.63 -16.85 4.11
C GLU A 60 6.84 -17.68 4.58
N SER A 61 8.06 -17.17 4.37
CA SER A 61 9.30 -17.82 4.80
C SER A 61 9.67 -17.59 6.27
N ALA A 62 9.01 -16.65 6.96
CA ALA A 62 9.33 -16.30 8.34
C ALA A 62 8.55 -17.17 9.35
N PRO A 63 9.12 -17.49 10.53
CA PRO A 63 8.35 -18.12 11.61
C PRO A 63 7.30 -17.11 12.12
N THR A 64 6.03 -17.41 11.87
CA THR A 64 4.88 -16.56 12.22
C THR A 64 4.15 -17.11 13.45
N GLU A 65 4.86 -17.23 14.57
CA GLU A 65 4.18 -17.44 15.85
C GLU A 65 3.40 -16.14 16.16
N ASP A 66 2.07 -16.20 16.05
CA ASP A 66 1.08 -15.15 16.32
C ASP A 66 0.96 -13.97 15.32
N ALA A 67 1.56 -14.04 14.13
CA ALA A 67 1.40 -12.98 13.12
C ALA A 67 0.14 -13.18 12.25
N HIS A 68 -0.76 -12.19 12.26
CA HIS A 68 -1.93 -12.17 11.37
C HIS A 68 -1.55 -11.73 9.95
N TRP A 69 -1.99 -12.48 8.94
CA TRP A 69 -1.82 -12.13 7.53
C TRP A 69 -2.67 -10.92 7.14
N SER A 70 -2.09 -9.95 6.43
CA SER A 70 -2.81 -8.82 5.86
C SER A 70 -2.28 -8.45 4.48
N TYR A 71 -3.09 -8.70 3.45
CA TYR A 71 -2.72 -8.40 2.06
C TYR A 71 -2.39 -6.92 1.86
N TYR A 72 -3.23 -6.01 2.36
CA TYR A 72 -3.02 -4.57 2.15
C TYR A 72 -1.85 -4.00 2.96
N GLN A 73 -1.38 -4.69 4.01
CA GLN A 73 -0.11 -4.33 4.67
C GLN A 73 1.08 -4.67 3.78
N HIS A 74 1.06 -5.83 3.10
CA HIS A 74 2.08 -6.17 2.10
C HIS A 74 2.02 -5.23 0.89
N TRP A 75 0.81 -4.85 0.45
CA TRP A 75 0.60 -3.85 -0.61
C TRP A 75 1.21 -2.49 -0.27
N LEU A 76 0.88 -1.93 0.90
CA LEU A 76 1.40 -0.65 1.35
C LEU A 76 2.93 -0.73 1.48
N GLY A 77 3.42 -1.83 2.00
CA GLY A 77 4.82 -2.12 2.06
C GLY A 77 5.55 -2.12 0.71
N ALA A 78 4.97 -2.80 -0.28
CA ALA A 78 5.53 -2.83 -1.62
C ALA A 78 5.57 -1.43 -2.25
N LEU A 79 4.57 -0.60 -1.93
CA LEU A 79 4.52 0.80 -2.36
C LEU A 79 5.69 1.60 -1.75
N GLU A 80 5.97 1.41 -0.47
CA GLU A 80 7.14 2.03 0.19
C GLU A 80 8.45 1.60 -0.48
N ASP A 81 8.62 0.31 -0.77
CA ASP A 81 9.86 -0.22 -1.36
C ASP A 81 10.13 0.38 -2.75
N VAL A 82 9.09 0.50 -3.61
CA VAL A 82 9.27 1.09 -4.95
C VAL A 82 9.49 2.60 -4.92
N LEU A 83 8.91 3.32 -3.95
CA LEU A 83 9.12 4.76 -3.79
C LEU A 83 10.51 5.10 -3.27
N ASP A 84 11.03 4.28 -2.35
CA ASP A 84 12.39 4.40 -1.81
C ASP A 84 13.43 4.09 -2.90
N GLY A 85 13.23 3.00 -3.65
CA GLY A 85 14.11 2.62 -4.78
C GLY A 85 14.12 3.63 -5.93
N GLY A 86 13.04 4.41 -6.11
CA GLY A 86 12.94 5.47 -7.10
C GLY A 86 13.45 6.85 -6.64
N GLY A 87 13.84 7.00 -5.36
CA GLY A 87 14.27 8.27 -4.78
C GLY A 87 13.15 9.33 -4.70
N ALA A 88 11.89 8.94 -4.90
CA ALA A 88 10.74 9.85 -4.90
C ALA A 88 10.33 10.22 -3.47
N VAL A 89 10.43 9.28 -2.52
CA VAL A 89 10.20 9.49 -1.09
C VAL A 89 11.04 8.45 -0.33
N SER A 90 11.80 8.86 0.69
CA SER A 90 12.50 7.89 1.55
C SER A 90 11.56 7.26 2.57
N ALA A 91 11.74 5.97 2.88
CA ALA A 91 11.00 5.28 3.95
C ALA A 91 11.04 6.01 5.31
N VAL A 92 12.15 6.70 5.61
CA VAL A 92 12.30 7.52 6.81
C VAL A 92 11.38 8.75 6.79
N GLU A 93 11.21 9.38 5.63
CA GLU A 93 10.30 10.53 5.47
C GLU A 93 8.85 10.10 5.63
N VAL A 94 8.45 8.96 5.03
CA VAL A 94 7.11 8.38 5.21
C VAL A 94 6.82 8.10 6.68
N THR A 95 7.75 7.42 7.36
CA THR A 95 7.59 7.08 8.79
C THR A 95 7.49 8.33 9.66
N THR A 96 8.28 9.37 9.35
CA THR A 96 8.25 10.65 10.07
C THR A 96 6.91 11.34 9.89
N ARG A 97 6.40 11.44 8.65
CA ARG A 97 5.09 12.06 8.38
C ARG A 97 3.94 11.24 8.98
N ALA A 98 3.99 9.91 8.91
CA ALA A 98 3.00 9.03 9.52
C ALA A 98 2.93 9.24 11.04
N ARG A 99 4.10 9.35 11.70
CA ARG A 99 4.16 9.68 13.13
C ARG A 99 3.57 11.06 13.43
N THR A 100 3.90 12.08 12.65
CA THR A 100 3.32 13.43 12.81
C THR A 100 1.80 13.41 12.67
N LEU A 101 1.26 12.69 11.69
CA LEU A 101 -0.18 12.56 11.49
C LEU A 101 -0.87 11.76 12.60
N ALA A 102 -0.25 10.69 13.10
CA ALA A 102 -0.76 9.91 14.23
C ALA A 102 -0.75 10.70 15.55
N GLN A 103 0.14 11.70 15.67
CA GLN A 103 0.22 12.61 16.81
C GLN A 103 -0.74 13.81 16.71
N ARG A 104 -1.44 14.02 15.58
CA ARG A 104 -2.44 15.10 15.45
C ARG A 104 -3.70 14.74 16.24
N PRO A 105 -4.21 15.62 17.13
CA PRO A 105 -5.48 15.40 17.81
C PRO A 105 -6.64 15.37 16.82
N ILE A 106 -7.60 14.46 17.04
CA ILE A 106 -8.84 14.37 16.27
C ILE A 106 -9.63 15.68 16.49
N GLY A 107 -9.79 16.49 15.44
CA GLY A 107 -10.61 17.71 15.45
C GLY A 107 -10.01 18.99 14.88
N TYR A 108 -8.79 18.98 14.32
CA TYR A 108 -8.12 20.22 13.88
C TYR A 108 -8.39 20.65 12.42
N ASP A 109 -9.15 19.90 11.63
CA ASP A 109 -9.44 20.23 10.21
C ASP A 109 -10.88 20.75 9.99
N HIS A 110 -11.51 21.32 11.04
CA HIS A 110 -12.74 22.10 10.91
C HIS A 110 -12.48 23.58 11.22
N ASP A 111 -11.73 24.26 10.36
CA ASP A 111 -11.94 25.70 10.22
C ASP A 111 -13.22 25.89 9.39
N HIS A 112 -14.34 25.94 10.11
CA HIS A 112 -15.57 26.55 9.63
C HIS A 112 -15.32 28.05 9.46
N GLN A 113 -14.82 28.48 8.32
CA GLN A 113 -14.89 29.89 7.93
C GLN A 113 -16.10 30.11 7.01
N HIS A 114 -17.19 30.48 7.71
CA HIS A 114 -18.35 31.30 7.35
C HIS A 114 -18.61 31.65 5.88
#